data_AF-A0A1H4K8H6-F1
#
_entry.id   AF-A0A1H4K8H6-F1
#
_cell.length_a   1.000
_cell.length_b   1.000
_cell.length_c   1.000
_cell.angle_alpha   90.00
_cell.angle_beta   90.00
_cell.angle_gamma   90.00
#
_symmetry.space_group_name_H-M   'P 1'
#
loop_
_entity.id
_entity.type
_entity.pdbx_description
1 polymer ?
#
loop_
_entity_poly.entity_id
_entity_poly.type
_entity_poly.pdbx_seq_one_letter_code
_entity_poly.pdbx_strand_id
1 'polypeptide(L)'
;MRRGWREDIYTRSAAPPLRTGRDPRARECATCYTLRRQDDECFGGLREAVLERDQYRCRVCDAPRRIKRSIIVHHRVPGRSVLHPMISLCPGCHAKVHRTTVVLSAMPPLLLKLWREQHPDRHEQRILDFRKKDMQSRPMF
;
A
#
# COMPACT_ATOMS: atom_id res chain seq x y z
N MET A 1 62.71 7.78 5.23
CA MET A 1 62.30 8.75 4.19
C MET A 1 62.84 8.30 2.84
N ARG A 2 61.99 8.28 1.80
CA ARG A 2 62.21 7.87 0.39
C ARG A 2 62.40 6.36 0.20
N ARG A 3 61.93 5.70 -0.87
CA ARG A 3 60.95 5.93 -1.96
C ARG A 3 60.83 4.56 -2.67
N GLY A 4 59.67 4.22 -3.21
CA GLY A 4 59.59 3.27 -4.33
C GLY A 4 58.57 2.14 -4.17
N TRP A 5 57.37 2.35 -4.71
CA TRP A 5 56.54 1.26 -5.22
C TRP A 5 56.18 1.62 -6.65
N ARG A 6 56.73 0.84 -7.60
CA ARG A 6 56.27 0.76 -8.98
C ARG A 6 55.08 -0.18 -9.07
N GLU A 7 54.41 -0.01 -10.19
CA GLU A 7 53.14 -0.51 -10.69
C GLU A 7 52.96 -2.03 -10.73
N ASP A 8 51.76 -2.39 -11.19
CA ASP A 8 51.22 -3.72 -11.51
C ASP A 8 50.50 -4.36 -10.30
N ILE A 9 49.24 -4.80 -10.35
CA ILE A 9 48.59 -5.58 -11.40
C ILE A 9 47.08 -5.34 -11.31
N TYR A 10 46.49 -4.98 -12.45
CA TYR A 10 45.06 -5.03 -12.74
C TYR A 10 44.55 -6.47 -12.60
N THR A 11 44.13 -6.89 -11.39
CA THR A 11 43.37 -8.13 -11.24
C THR A 11 41.95 -7.90 -11.73
N ARG A 12 41.76 -8.28 -13.01
CA ARG A 12 40.48 -8.47 -13.69
C ARG A 12 39.41 -9.01 -12.74
N SER A 13 38.38 -8.21 -12.50
CA SER A 13 37.09 -8.67 -12.00
C SER A 13 36.64 -9.88 -12.82
N ALA A 14 36.41 -11.01 -12.15
CA ALA A 14 35.84 -12.18 -12.78
C ALA A 14 34.51 -11.80 -13.47
N ALA A 15 34.42 -12.07 -14.77
CA ALA A 15 33.19 -11.89 -15.51
C ALA A 15 32.10 -12.81 -14.94
N PRO A 16 30.87 -12.33 -14.73
CA PRO A 16 29.77 -13.19 -14.33
C PRO A 16 29.52 -14.26 -15.41
N PRO A 17 29.12 -15.49 -15.03
CA PRO A 17 28.95 -16.57 -15.97
C PRO A 17 27.94 -16.20 -17.06
N LEU A 18 28.28 -16.52 -18.30
CA LEU A 18 27.41 -16.41 -19.47
C LEU A 18 26.15 -17.24 -19.22
N ARG A 19 25.04 -16.56 -18.89
CA ARG A 19 23.74 -17.18 -18.72
C ARG A 19 23.21 -17.56 -20.11
N THR A 20 23.26 -18.84 -20.45
CA THR A 20 22.48 -19.41 -21.55
C THR A 20 21.00 -19.48 -21.13
N GLY A 21 20.34 -18.34 -21.20
CA GLY A 21 18.91 -18.17 -20.95
C GLY A 21 18.52 -16.77 -21.40
N ARG A 22 17.58 -16.67 -22.34
CA ARG A 22 17.08 -15.40 -22.86
C ARG A 22 16.58 -14.54 -21.69
N ASP A 23 17.23 -13.40 -21.41
CA ASP A 23 16.81 -12.48 -20.36
C ASP A 23 15.40 -11.94 -20.68
N PRO A 24 14.38 -12.19 -19.84
CA PRO A 24 13.03 -11.67 -20.06
C PRO A 24 12.97 -10.13 -20.07
N ARG A 25 14.04 -9.44 -19.61
CA ARG A 25 14.16 -7.97 -19.61
C ARG A 25 14.48 -7.36 -20.99
N ALA A 26 14.79 -8.18 -22.00
CA ALA A 26 15.41 -7.69 -23.23
C ALA A 26 14.43 -7.12 -24.30
N ARG A 27 13.11 -7.09 -24.07
CA ARG A 27 12.13 -6.49 -25.03
C ARG A 27 10.89 -5.92 -24.33
N GLU A 28 11.07 -4.94 -23.45
CA GLU A 28 9.95 -4.19 -22.88
C GLU A 28 9.76 -2.86 -23.62
N CYS A 29 8.52 -2.54 -24.01
CA CYS A 29 8.23 -1.20 -24.51
C CYS A 29 8.39 -0.16 -23.38
N ALA A 30 8.56 1.11 -23.71
CA ALA A 30 8.75 2.19 -22.74
C ALA A 30 7.65 2.23 -21.66
N THR A 31 6.40 1.91 -22.03
CA THR A 31 5.26 1.84 -21.12
C THR A 31 5.40 0.70 -20.11
N CYS A 32 5.78 -0.50 -20.56
CA CYS A 32 5.97 -1.65 -19.67
C CYS A 32 7.13 -1.40 -18.70
N TYR A 33 8.23 -0.83 -19.21
CA TYR A 33 9.37 -0.43 -18.38
C TYR A 33 8.94 0.57 -17.29
N THR A 34 8.19 1.61 -17.66
CA THR A 34 7.72 2.63 -16.71
C THR A 34 6.79 2.04 -15.66
N LEU A 35 5.86 1.16 -16.05
CA LEU A 35 4.93 0.53 -15.12
C LEU A 35 5.64 -0.41 -14.14
N ARG A 36 6.60 -1.20 -14.61
CA ARG A 36 7.40 -2.05 -13.72
C ARG A 36 8.22 -1.22 -12.76
N ARG A 37 8.91 -0.18 -13.25
CA ARG A 37 9.68 0.73 -12.40
C ARG A 37 8.79 1.36 -11.31
N GLN A 38 7.59 1.81 -11.67
CA GLN A 38 6.63 2.32 -10.69
C GLN A 38 6.19 1.26 -9.68
N ASP A 39 6.03 0.01 -10.10
CA ASP A 39 5.73 -1.11 -9.20
C ASP A 39 6.88 -1.35 -8.21
N ASP A 40 8.11 -1.42 -8.71
CA ASP A 40 9.31 -1.60 -7.91
C ASP A 40 9.50 -0.44 -6.91
N GLU A 41 9.40 0.81 -7.36
CA GLU A 41 9.61 1.99 -6.53
C GLU A 41 8.50 2.21 -5.51
N CYS A 42 7.23 2.03 -5.88
CA CYS A 42 6.11 2.33 -4.99
C CYS A 42 5.67 1.12 -4.15
N PHE A 43 5.78 -0.09 -4.66
CA PHE A 43 5.21 -1.31 -4.05
C PHE A 43 6.23 -2.44 -3.88
N GLY A 44 7.50 -2.24 -4.24
CA GLY A 44 8.54 -3.28 -4.14
C GLY A 44 8.30 -4.45 -5.10
N GLY A 45 7.59 -4.23 -6.22
CA GLY A 45 7.22 -5.28 -7.17
C GLY A 45 6.10 -6.20 -6.68
N LEU A 46 5.43 -5.84 -5.58
CA LEU A 46 4.40 -6.66 -4.93
C LEU A 46 2.97 -6.25 -5.33
N ARG A 47 2.79 -5.23 -6.18
CA ARG A 47 1.45 -4.71 -6.49
C ARG A 47 0.53 -5.79 -7.03
N GLU A 48 0.99 -6.60 -7.98
CA GLU A 48 0.15 -7.64 -8.57
C GLU A 48 -0.15 -8.77 -7.57
N ALA A 49 0.84 -9.21 -6.79
CA ALA A 49 0.65 -10.22 -5.75
C ALA A 49 -0.39 -9.80 -4.69
N VAL A 50 -0.42 -8.52 -4.32
CA VAL A 50 -1.44 -7.96 -3.40
C VAL A 50 -2.83 -7.98 -4.05
N LEU A 51 -2.92 -7.61 -5.33
CA LEU A 51 -4.18 -7.61 -6.06
C LEU A 51 -4.73 -9.03 -6.26
N GLU A 52 -3.88 -10.00 -6.62
CA GLU A 52 -4.25 -11.40 -6.77
C GLU A 52 -4.73 -11.99 -5.45
N ARG A 53 -4.00 -11.76 -4.35
CA ARG A 53 -4.41 -12.17 -2.99
C ARG A 53 -5.80 -11.65 -2.64
N ASP A 54 -6.08 -10.40 -3.00
CA ASP A 54 -7.34 -9.74 -2.72
C ASP A 54 -8.39 -9.97 -3.83
N GLN A 55 -8.12 -10.89 -4.77
CA GLN A 55 -8.99 -11.29 -5.87
C GLN A 55 -9.45 -10.10 -6.75
N TYR A 56 -8.60 -9.08 -6.89
CA TYR A 56 -8.89 -7.83 -7.59
C TYR A 56 -10.19 -7.18 -7.12
N ARG A 57 -10.48 -7.27 -5.82
CA ARG A 57 -11.67 -6.74 -5.16
C ARG A 57 -11.29 -5.79 -4.04
N CYS A 58 -12.16 -4.83 -3.78
CA CYS A 58 -11.99 -3.93 -2.64
C CYS A 58 -12.18 -4.71 -1.35
N ARG A 59 -11.19 -4.73 -0.46
CA ARG A 59 -11.31 -5.46 0.82
C ARG A 59 -12.33 -4.86 1.79
N VAL A 60 -12.75 -3.61 1.57
CA VAL A 60 -13.72 -2.91 2.43
C VAL A 60 -15.16 -3.13 1.99
N CYS A 61 -15.47 -2.87 0.72
CA CYS A 61 -16.85 -2.88 0.21
C CYS A 61 -17.09 -3.97 -0.84
N ASP A 62 -16.10 -4.82 -1.08
CA ASP A 62 -16.16 -5.93 -2.02
C ASP A 62 -16.49 -5.53 -3.47
N ALA A 63 -16.31 -4.25 -3.82
CA ALA A 63 -16.50 -3.79 -5.18
C ALA A 63 -15.50 -4.49 -6.12
N PRO A 64 -15.96 -5.06 -7.25
CA PRO A 64 -15.08 -5.68 -8.22
C PRO A 64 -14.36 -4.64 -9.08
N ARG A 65 -13.27 -5.07 -9.71
CA ARG A 65 -12.56 -4.30 -10.73
C ARG A 65 -13.46 -4.05 -11.94
N ARG A 66 -13.96 -2.83 -12.12
CA ARG A 66 -14.76 -2.41 -13.29
C ARG A 66 -13.91 -2.13 -14.54
N ILE A 67 -12.78 -1.44 -14.35
CA ILE A 67 -11.80 -1.10 -15.40
C ILE A 67 -10.37 -1.39 -14.94
N LYS A 68 -9.41 -1.37 -15.87
CA LYS A 68 -7.98 -1.46 -15.53
C LYS A 68 -7.64 -0.36 -14.52
N ARG A 69 -7.12 -0.76 -13.34
CA ARG A 69 -6.76 0.12 -12.20
C ARG A 69 -7.93 0.71 -11.39
N SER A 70 -9.14 0.16 -11.49
CA SER A 70 -10.25 0.52 -10.59
C SER A 70 -10.12 -0.05 -9.17
N ILE A 71 -9.09 -0.86 -8.92
CA ILE A 71 -8.64 -1.29 -7.60
C ILE A 71 -7.17 -0.90 -7.47
N ILE A 72 -6.83 -0.28 -6.35
CA ILE A 72 -5.51 0.30 -6.05
C ILE A 72 -4.95 -0.32 -4.77
N VAL A 73 -3.62 -0.42 -4.71
CA VAL A 73 -2.91 -0.93 -3.54
C VAL A 73 -2.64 0.24 -2.60
N HIS A 74 -2.98 0.04 -1.33
CA HIS A 74 -2.81 0.99 -0.25
C HIS A 74 -1.81 0.46 0.77
N HIS A 75 -0.83 1.29 1.15
CA HIS A 75 0.06 1.02 2.28
C HIS A 75 -0.60 1.42 3.59
N ARG A 76 -0.76 0.45 4.50
CA ARG A 76 -1.19 0.71 5.89
C ARG A 76 -0.07 1.32 6.75
N VAL A 77 1.18 1.06 6.36
CA VAL A 77 2.37 1.66 6.97
C VAL A 77 3.14 2.37 5.85
N PRO A 78 3.22 3.70 5.86
CA PRO A 78 3.94 4.45 4.83
C PRO A 78 5.37 3.96 4.62
N GLY A 79 5.80 3.85 3.36
CA GLY A 79 7.16 3.45 3.00
C GLY A 79 7.50 1.97 3.22
N ARG A 80 6.58 1.15 3.74
CA ARG A 80 6.81 -0.28 3.99
C ARG A 80 6.13 -1.15 2.95
N SER A 81 6.84 -1.43 1.87
CA SER A 81 6.40 -2.30 0.78
C SER A 81 6.65 -3.78 1.11
N VAL A 82 5.84 -4.32 2.02
CA VAL A 82 5.76 -5.76 2.30
C VAL A 82 4.32 -6.24 2.15
N LEU A 83 4.11 -7.49 1.76
CA LEU A 83 2.80 -7.97 1.28
C LEU A 83 1.66 -7.76 2.30
N HIS A 84 1.91 -8.04 3.58
CA HIS A 84 0.90 -8.03 4.64
C HIS A 84 0.30 -6.63 4.96
N PRO A 85 1.08 -5.55 5.14
CA PRO A 85 0.56 -4.20 5.35
C PRO A 85 0.07 -3.50 4.06
N MET A 86 0.11 -4.16 2.90
CA MET A 86 -0.51 -3.65 1.68
C MET A 86 -1.89 -4.26 1.47
N ILE A 87 -2.86 -3.45 1.05
CA ILE A 87 -4.25 -3.87 0.88
C ILE A 87 -4.91 -3.26 -0.35
N SER A 88 -5.77 -4.03 -1.03
CA SER A 88 -6.49 -3.58 -2.21
C SER A 88 -7.79 -2.85 -1.87
N LEU A 89 -7.94 -1.62 -2.36
CA LEU A 89 -9.10 -0.76 -2.16
C LEU A 89 -9.64 -0.22 -3.48
N CYS A 90 -10.94 0.04 -3.56
CA CYS A 90 -11.48 0.87 -4.64
C CYS A 90 -11.17 2.36 -4.38
N PRO A 91 -11.17 3.23 -5.41
CA PRO A 91 -10.93 4.66 -5.27
C PRO A 91 -11.81 5.33 -4.22
N GLY A 92 -13.07 4.91 -4.09
CA GLY A 92 -13.99 5.46 -3.10
C GLY A 92 -13.59 5.13 -1.66
N CYS A 93 -13.24 3.86 -1.37
CA CYS A 93 -12.77 3.49 -0.03
C CYS A 93 -11.39 4.06 0.27
N HIS A 94 -10.50 4.09 -0.72
CA HIS A 94 -9.18 4.71 -0.58
C HIS A 94 -9.28 6.21 -0.27
N ALA A 95 -10.15 6.93 -0.97
CA ALA A 95 -10.40 8.34 -0.70
C ALA A 95 -10.96 8.54 0.72
N LYS A 96 -11.83 7.66 1.21
CA LYS A 96 -12.32 7.74 2.60
C LYS A 96 -11.20 7.57 3.63
N VAL A 97 -10.26 6.65 3.42
CA VAL A 97 -9.11 6.48 4.32
C VAL A 97 -8.27 7.77 4.40
N HIS A 98 -7.96 8.39 3.25
CA HIS A 98 -7.04 9.53 3.22
C HIS A 98 -7.69 10.90 3.44
N ARG A 99 -8.90 11.12 2.93
CA ARG A 99 -9.51 12.45 2.81
C ARG A 99 -10.64 12.70 3.79
N THR A 100 -11.20 11.67 4.42
CA THR A 100 -12.28 11.87 5.38
C THR A 100 -11.69 12.36 6.70
N THR A 101 -12.04 13.58 7.09
CA THR A 101 -11.58 14.19 8.35
C THR A 101 -12.27 13.60 9.58
N VAL A 102 -13.50 13.12 9.41
CA VAL A 102 -14.33 12.57 10.48
C VAL A 102 -15.14 11.38 9.95
N VAL A 103 -15.00 10.22 10.58
CA VAL A 103 -15.72 8.99 10.20
C VAL A 103 -16.88 8.72 11.16
N LEU A 104 -17.94 8.13 10.63
CA LEU A 104 -19.07 7.65 11.43
C LEU A 104 -18.76 6.24 11.96
N SER A 105 -19.04 5.98 13.23
CA SER A 105 -18.83 4.67 13.86
C SER A 105 -19.63 3.53 13.22
N ALA A 106 -20.64 3.84 12.39
CA ALA A 106 -21.42 2.87 11.62
C ALA A 106 -20.76 2.43 10.30
N MET A 107 -19.61 3.01 9.93
CA MET A 107 -18.88 2.60 8.73
C MET A 107 -18.30 1.17 8.88
N PRO A 108 -17.99 0.49 7.75
CA PRO A 108 -17.44 -0.86 7.80
C PRO A 108 -16.21 -0.98 8.72
N PRO A 109 -16.09 -2.03 9.56
CA PRO A 109 -15.04 -2.13 10.57
C PRO A 109 -13.62 -2.02 10.00
N LEU A 110 -13.36 -2.62 8.85
CA LEU A 110 -12.06 -2.54 8.19
C LEU A 110 -11.74 -1.11 7.73
N LEU A 111 -12.74 -0.36 7.24
CA LEU A 111 -12.54 1.03 6.85
C LEU A 111 -12.15 1.89 8.05
N LEU A 112 -12.83 1.71 9.19
CA LEU A 112 -12.51 2.40 10.44
C LEU A 112 -11.09 2.08 10.91
N LYS A 113 -10.69 0.80 10.86
CA LYS A 113 -9.33 0.39 11.19
C LYS A 113 -8.28 1.10 10.33
N LEU A 114 -8.45 1.08 9.01
CA LEU A 114 -7.53 1.74 8.07
C LEU A 114 -7.50 3.25 8.28
N TRP A 115 -8.64 3.86 8.58
CA TRP A 115 -8.72 5.28 8.87
C TRP A 115 -7.97 5.65 10.16
N ARG A 116 -8.13 4.89 11.25
CA ARG A 116 -7.38 5.10 12.51
C ARG A 116 -5.88 5.01 12.32
N GLU A 117 -5.43 4.06 11.49
CA GLU A 117 -4.01 3.90 11.14
C GLU A 117 -3.46 5.15 10.42
N GLN A 118 -4.29 5.82 9.61
CA GLN A 118 -3.90 7.02 8.87
C GLN A 118 -4.09 8.32 9.68
N HIS A 119 -4.96 8.33 10.68
CA HIS A 119 -5.36 9.51 11.46
C HIS A 119 -5.36 9.21 12.97
N PRO A 120 -4.19 8.96 13.59
CA PRO A 120 -4.10 8.50 14.98
C PRO A 120 -4.69 9.49 16.00
N ASP A 121 -4.62 10.79 15.71
CA ASP A 121 -5.06 11.86 16.62
C ASP A 121 -6.49 12.34 16.35
N ARG A 122 -7.23 11.70 15.44
CA ARG A 122 -8.60 12.12 15.08
C ARG A 122 -9.66 11.26 15.76
N HIS A 123 -10.82 11.88 15.98
CA HIS A 123 -11.94 11.24 16.68
C HIS A 123 -13.04 10.78 15.72
N GLU A 124 -13.67 9.66 16.06
CA GLU A 124 -14.85 9.14 15.38
C GLU A 124 -16.12 9.82 15.89
N GLN A 125 -17.03 10.11 14.98
CA GLN A 125 -18.37 10.56 15.34
C GLN A 125 -19.27 9.35 15.58
N ARG A 126 -19.94 9.36 16.75
CA ARG A 126 -20.99 8.40 17.08
C ARG A 126 -22.32 8.93 16.60
N ILE A 127 -23.14 8.06 16.01
CA ILE A 127 -24.52 8.39 15.70
C ILE A 127 -25.28 8.46 17.02
N LEU A 128 -25.87 9.62 17.32
CA LEU A 128 -26.79 9.79 18.43
C LEU A 128 -28.19 9.38 17.96
N ASP A 129 -28.81 8.46 18.68
CA ASP A 129 -30.21 8.10 18.48
C ASP A 129 -31.07 8.96 19.42
N PHE A 130 -31.54 10.09 18.92
CA PHE A 130 -32.39 11.02 19.67
C PHE A 130 -33.77 10.44 20.06
N ARG A 131 -34.12 9.23 19.59
CA ARG A 131 -35.36 8.53 19.99
C ARG A 131 -35.19 7.74 21.28
N LYS A 132 -33.96 7.48 21.71
CA LYS A 132 -33.70 6.94 23.06
C LYS A 132 -33.80 8.08 24.05
N LYS A 133 -34.89 8.11 24.81
CA LYS A 133 -35.01 8.91 26.02
C LYS A 133 -33.85 8.48 26.93
N ASP A 134 -32.83 9.32 27.08
CA ASP A 134 -31.77 9.08 28.04
C ASP A 134 -32.40 9.04 29.43
N MET A 135 -32.66 7.82 29.91
CA MET A 135 -33.14 7.57 31.26
C MET A 135 -31.95 7.66 32.20
N GLN A 136 -31.36 8.84 32.30
CA GLN A 136 -30.51 9.21 33.43
C GLN A 136 -31.33 10.09 34.36
N SER A 137 -32.24 9.46 35.08
CA SER A 137 -32.71 9.97 36.37
C SER A 137 -31.52 9.95 37.34
N ARG A 138 -30.82 11.08 37.47
CA ARG A 138 -29.98 11.31 38.65
C ARG A 138 -30.92 11.41 39.87
N PRO A 139 -30.76 10.62 40.93
CA PRO A 139 -31.38 10.98 42.19
C PRO A 139 -30.66 12.25 42.68
N MET A 140 -31.44 13.30 42.96
CA MET A 140 -30.96 14.37 43.84
C MET A 140 -30.85 13.76 45.24
N PHE A 141 -29.65 13.74 45.78
CA PHE A 141 -29.42 13.81 47.22
C PHE A 141 -28.80 15.18 47.51
#